data_AF-A0A6V7JDL3-F1
#
_entry.id   AF-A0A6V7JDL3-F1
#
_cell.length_a   1.000
_cell.length_b   1.000
_cell.length_c   1.000
_cell.angle_alpha   90.00
_cell.angle_beta   90.00
_cell.angle_gamma   90.00
#
_symmetry.space_group_name_H-M   'P 1'
#
loop_
_entity.id
_entity.type
_entity.pdbx_description
1 polymer ?
#
loop_
_entity_poly.entity_id
_entity_poly.type
_entity_poly.pdbx_seq_one_letter_code
_entity_poly.pdbx_strand_id
1 'polypeptide(L)'
;LEAINCGLESIKDGTFNAMPALTSLNLAKNRLTSLPKGLFAPLSSLRELDLSENLIGYIPAGMLKGAVTLNKLNLAGNPLTTLQVTPFLQTPGLSRLDVSKCQLRRIWSEARQPLKSLRFLSVRANQLERITVEELKAMPKLSSLDASQNPLVCDNEFNDAMQWLNSHGVTPIETLRYISNLGGTGEYVQDEGVTQWKDLARIVCSDEHDGPPSRLPKKRPPVIMPKYDLNEVIDDQENSELSKEDLEADIAKINSA
;
A
#
# COMPACT_ATOMS: atom_id res chain seq x y z
N LEU A 1 -17.51 15.99 -18.92
CA LEU A 1 -17.42 17.46 -19.02
C LEU A 1 -15.95 17.79 -18.88
N GLU A 2 -15.36 18.34 -19.93
CA GLU A 2 -13.94 18.68 -19.97
C GLU A 2 -13.81 20.20 -19.84
N ALA A 3 -13.17 20.68 -18.78
CA ALA A 3 -12.85 22.09 -18.56
C ALA A 3 -11.39 22.21 -18.09
N ILE A 4 -10.48 21.64 -18.88
CA ILE A 4 -9.05 21.58 -18.62
C ILE A 4 -8.41 22.92 -18.97
N ASN A 5 -7.52 23.43 -18.13
CA ASN A 5 -6.71 24.62 -18.43
C ASN A 5 -7.52 25.85 -18.89
N CYS A 6 -8.65 26.08 -18.22
CA CYS A 6 -9.53 27.21 -18.49
C CYS A 6 -9.25 28.42 -17.58
N GLY A 7 -8.24 28.32 -16.69
CA GLY A 7 -7.92 29.36 -15.72
C GLY A 7 -8.98 29.53 -14.63
N LEU A 8 -9.76 28.48 -14.34
CA LEU A 8 -10.80 28.54 -13.32
C LEU A 8 -10.19 28.72 -11.92
N GLU A 9 -10.55 29.80 -11.24
CA GLU A 9 -10.13 30.06 -9.85
C GLU A 9 -11.17 29.58 -8.83
N SER A 10 -12.44 29.52 -9.23
CA SER A 10 -13.54 29.04 -8.40
C SER A 10 -14.65 28.43 -9.25
N ILE A 11 -15.46 27.57 -8.63
CA ILE A 11 -16.68 27.01 -9.21
C ILE A 11 -17.83 27.45 -8.32
N LYS A 12 -18.88 28.02 -8.91
CA LYS A 12 -20.06 28.45 -8.15
C LYS A 12 -20.89 27.26 -7.71
N ASP A 13 -21.48 27.36 -6.53
CA ASP A 13 -22.46 26.40 -6.03
C ASP A 13 -23.59 26.23 -7.06
N GLY A 14 -24.03 24.98 -7.23
CA GLY A 14 -25.10 24.65 -8.17
C GLY A 14 -24.71 24.63 -9.65
N THR A 15 -23.44 24.89 -10.00
CA THR A 15 -22.94 24.82 -11.41
C THR A 15 -23.32 23.50 -12.09
N PHE A 16 -23.36 22.40 -11.34
CA PHE A 16 -23.65 21.07 -11.86
C PHE A 16 -25.09 20.57 -11.66
N ASN A 17 -26.02 21.42 -11.19
CA ASN A 17 -27.39 20.99 -10.86
C ASN A 17 -28.19 20.46 -12.07
N ALA A 18 -27.92 20.99 -13.26
CA ALA A 18 -28.60 20.58 -14.49
C ALA A 18 -27.95 19.36 -15.17
N MET A 19 -26.92 18.74 -14.56
CA MET A 19 -26.13 17.66 -15.17
C MET A 19 -26.09 16.37 -14.33
N PRO A 20 -27.24 15.83 -13.85
CA PRO A 20 -27.24 14.64 -12.97
C PRO A 20 -26.70 13.36 -13.63
N ALA A 21 -26.73 13.29 -14.96
CA ALA A 21 -26.21 12.17 -15.74
C ALA A 21 -24.70 12.25 -16.02
N LEU A 22 -24.00 13.27 -15.51
CA LEU A 22 -22.57 13.44 -15.76
C LEU A 22 -21.77 12.29 -15.12
N THR A 23 -21.04 11.54 -15.94
CA THR A 23 -20.25 10.38 -15.50
C THR A 23 -18.77 10.67 -15.33
N SER A 24 -18.25 11.67 -16.03
CA SER A 24 -16.86 12.09 -15.98
C SER A 24 -16.75 13.61 -15.98
N LEU A 25 -15.94 14.14 -15.06
CA LEU A 25 -15.68 15.57 -14.89
C LEU A 25 -14.18 15.80 -14.80
N ASN A 26 -13.65 16.57 -15.73
CA ASN A 26 -12.25 16.94 -15.78
C ASN A 26 -12.08 18.44 -15.57
N LEU A 27 -11.46 18.81 -14.46
CA LEU A 27 -11.15 20.17 -14.04
C LEU A 27 -9.63 20.35 -13.87
N ALA A 28 -8.83 19.50 -14.52
CA ALA A 28 -7.39 19.52 -14.40
C ALA A 28 -6.77 20.84 -14.90
N LYS A 29 -5.56 21.16 -14.41
CA LYS A 29 -4.75 22.32 -14.86
C LYS A 29 -5.46 23.67 -14.69
N ASN A 30 -6.31 23.80 -13.69
CA ASN A 30 -6.94 25.09 -13.34
C ASN A 30 -6.23 25.72 -12.13
N ARG A 31 -6.83 26.74 -11.53
CA ARG A 31 -6.30 27.49 -10.37
C ARG A 31 -7.19 27.31 -9.15
N LEU A 32 -7.89 26.17 -9.06
CA LEU A 32 -8.85 25.92 -7.99
C LEU A 32 -8.10 25.71 -6.68
N THR A 33 -8.39 26.53 -5.69
CA THR A 33 -7.82 26.42 -4.34
C THR A 33 -8.69 25.60 -3.39
N SER A 34 -9.99 25.56 -3.68
CA SER A 34 -11.00 24.78 -2.95
C SER A 34 -12.21 24.54 -3.84
N LEU A 35 -13.09 23.64 -3.39
CA LEU A 35 -14.40 23.40 -4.01
C LEU A 35 -15.51 23.64 -2.99
N PRO A 36 -16.65 24.20 -3.40
CA PRO A 36 -17.81 24.29 -2.54
C PRO A 36 -18.25 22.96 -1.97
N LYS A 37 -18.72 22.99 -0.72
CA LYS A 37 -19.26 21.81 -0.06
C LYS A 37 -20.51 21.33 -0.79
N GLY A 38 -20.55 20.05 -1.15
CA GLY A 38 -21.69 19.48 -1.86
C GLY A 38 -21.80 19.93 -3.32
N LEU A 39 -20.74 20.48 -3.92
CA LEU A 39 -20.68 20.76 -5.36
C LEU A 39 -21.08 19.55 -6.22
N PHE A 40 -20.75 18.34 -5.74
CA PHE A 40 -21.03 17.08 -6.42
C PHE A 40 -22.32 16.40 -5.96
N ALA A 41 -23.12 17.02 -5.09
CA ALA A 41 -24.41 16.49 -4.64
C ALA A 41 -25.38 16.11 -5.77
N PRO A 42 -25.54 16.91 -6.84
CA PRO A 42 -26.41 16.54 -7.96
C PRO A 42 -25.82 15.46 -8.87
N LEU A 43 -24.51 15.15 -8.75
CA LEU A 43 -23.78 14.29 -9.68
C LEU A 43 -23.78 12.82 -9.23
N SER A 44 -24.98 12.25 -9.07
CA SER A 44 -25.16 10.88 -8.58
C SER A 44 -24.65 9.79 -9.52
N SER A 45 -24.33 10.14 -10.77
CA SER A 45 -23.75 9.23 -11.78
C SER A 45 -22.24 9.41 -11.99
N LEU A 46 -21.60 10.33 -11.26
CA LEU A 46 -20.18 10.65 -11.45
C LEU A 46 -19.30 9.46 -11.05
N ARG A 47 -18.44 9.02 -11.97
CA ARG A 47 -17.53 7.89 -11.79
C ARG A 47 -16.08 8.33 -11.80
N GLU A 48 -15.75 9.37 -12.54
CA GLU A 48 -14.39 9.85 -12.71
C GLU A 48 -14.33 11.36 -12.48
N LEU A 49 -13.41 11.79 -11.63
CA LEU A 49 -13.15 13.18 -11.31
C LEU A 49 -11.66 13.47 -11.39
N ASP A 50 -11.28 14.37 -12.29
CA ASP A 50 -9.91 14.87 -12.38
C ASP A 50 -9.83 16.30 -11.84
N LEU A 51 -9.03 16.49 -10.80
CA LEU A 51 -8.69 17.76 -10.16
C LEU A 51 -7.17 17.98 -10.15
N SER A 52 -6.42 17.23 -10.96
CA SER A 52 -4.95 17.31 -11.01
C SER A 52 -4.46 18.70 -11.44
N GLU A 53 -3.24 19.03 -11.02
CA GLU A 53 -2.57 20.29 -11.37
C GLU A 53 -3.43 21.52 -11.04
N ASN A 54 -4.03 21.53 -9.85
CA ASN A 54 -4.72 22.67 -9.26
C ASN A 54 -3.95 23.18 -8.02
N LEU A 55 -4.56 24.05 -7.22
CA LEU A 55 -3.97 24.66 -6.03
C LEU A 55 -4.66 24.20 -4.73
N ILE A 56 -5.23 22.99 -4.72
CA ILE A 56 -5.99 22.46 -3.58
C ILE A 56 -5.02 22.05 -2.46
N GLY A 57 -5.00 22.81 -1.37
CA GLY A 57 -4.11 22.56 -0.23
C GLY A 57 -4.63 21.54 0.80
N TYR A 58 -5.94 21.30 0.85
CA TYR A 58 -6.56 20.32 1.74
C TYR A 58 -7.93 19.88 1.22
N ILE A 59 -8.41 18.72 1.70
CA ILE A 59 -9.71 18.16 1.32
C ILE A 59 -10.64 18.18 2.54
N PRO A 60 -11.59 19.13 2.63
CA PRO A 60 -12.50 19.18 3.76
C PRO A 60 -13.48 18.00 3.75
N ALA A 61 -13.91 17.59 4.94
CA ALA A 61 -15.02 16.66 5.09
C ALA A 61 -16.28 17.25 4.42
N GLY A 62 -16.91 16.50 3.52
CA GLY A 62 -18.05 16.99 2.75
C GLY A 62 -17.74 17.52 1.36
N MET A 63 -16.46 17.68 0.98
CA MET A 63 -16.10 18.10 -0.39
C MET A 63 -16.65 17.12 -1.43
N LEU A 64 -16.51 15.82 -1.18
CA LEU A 64 -16.98 14.75 -2.07
C LEU A 64 -18.42 14.29 -1.77
N LYS A 65 -19.17 15.05 -0.96
CA LYS A 65 -20.53 14.67 -0.56
C LYS A 65 -21.43 14.55 -1.80
N GLY A 66 -22.06 13.38 -1.93
CA GLY A 66 -23.03 13.06 -2.98
C GLY A 66 -22.43 12.44 -4.25
N ALA A 67 -21.11 12.42 -4.39
CA ALA A 67 -20.40 11.66 -5.43
C ALA A 67 -20.35 10.16 -5.10
N VAL A 68 -21.51 9.55 -4.82
CA VAL A 68 -21.62 8.20 -4.23
C VAL A 68 -21.12 7.09 -5.16
N THR A 69 -21.17 7.32 -6.47
CA THR A 69 -20.68 6.38 -7.51
C THR A 69 -19.23 6.63 -7.91
N LEU A 70 -18.55 7.61 -7.31
CA LEU A 70 -17.20 7.99 -7.70
C LEU A 70 -16.26 6.80 -7.53
N ASN A 71 -15.54 6.48 -8.60
CA ASN A 71 -14.67 5.32 -8.69
C ASN A 71 -13.20 5.70 -8.82
N LYS A 72 -12.92 6.80 -9.53
CA LYS A 72 -11.59 7.34 -9.78
C LYS A 72 -11.53 8.80 -9.39
N LEU A 73 -10.51 9.15 -8.63
CA LEU A 73 -10.20 10.52 -8.25
C LEU A 73 -8.72 10.80 -8.50
N ASN A 74 -8.44 11.80 -9.32
CA ASN A 74 -7.10 12.30 -9.56
C ASN A 74 -6.93 13.67 -8.88
N LEU A 75 -5.96 13.76 -7.97
CA LEU A 75 -5.56 14.96 -7.25
C LEU A 75 -4.06 15.25 -7.44
N ALA A 76 -3.40 14.57 -8.37
CA ALA A 76 -1.96 14.69 -8.57
C ALA A 76 -1.54 16.14 -8.84
N GLY A 77 -0.36 16.55 -8.36
CA GLY A 77 0.17 17.89 -8.60
C GLY A 77 -0.54 19.01 -7.83
N ASN A 78 -1.33 18.71 -6.81
CA ASN A 78 -1.89 19.71 -5.89
C ASN A 78 -0.96 19.91 -4.67
N PRO A 79 -0.96 21.07 -4.00
CA PRO A 79 -0.12 21.35 -2.83
C PRO A 79 -0.64 20.70 -1.53
N LEU A 80 -1.14 19.46 -1.59
CA LEU A 80 -1.63 18.71 -0.44
C LEU A 80 -0.47 18.32 0.49
N THR A 81 -0.53 18.75 1.75
CA THR A 81 0.48 18.41 2.78
C THR A 81 0.03 17.27 3.70
N THR A 82 -1.29 17.06 3.81
CA THR A 82 -1.90 16.01 4.62
C THR A 82 -3.08 15.38 3.89
N LEU A 83 -3.36 14.13 4.24
CA LEU A 83 -4.46 13.37 3.66
C LEU A 83 -5.19 12.59 4.76
N GLN A 84 -6.45 12.93 5.02
CA GLN A 84 -7.29 12.20 5.98
C GLN A 84 -8.16 11.19 5.25
N VAL A 85 -8.49 10.07 5.89
CA VAL A 85 -9.45 9.10 5.31
C VAL A 85 -10.88 9.64 5.26
N THR A 86 -11.25 10.54 6.17
CA THR A 86 -12.62 11.00 6.42
C THR A 86 -13.37 11.51 5.18
N PRO A 87 -12.79 12.35 4.30
CA PRO A 87 -13.47 12.82 3.09
C PRO A 87 -13.84 11.68 2.12
N PHE A 88 -13.03 10.62 2.05
CA PHE A 88 -13.22 9.50 1.14
C PHE A 88 -14.23 8.46 1.65
N LEU A 89 -14.60 8.51 2.94
CA LEU A 89 -15.66 7.66 3.50
C LEU A 89 -17.04 7.98 2.89
N GLN A 90 -17.21 9.19 2.32
CA GLN A 90 -18.43 9.61 1.64
C GLN A 90 -18.53 9.10 0.19
N THR A 91 -17.46 8.46 -0.31
CA THR A 91 -17.37 7.88 -1.65
C THR A 91 -17.05 6.38 -1.54
N PRO A 92 -18.03 5.55 -1.12
CA PRO A 92 -17.78 4.13 -0.81
C PRO A 92 -17.37 3.31 -2.04
N GLY A 93 -17.60 3.80 -3.26
CA GLY A 93 -17.18 3.17 -4.51
C GLY A 93 -15.76 3.53 -4.97
N LEU A 94 -15.07 4.43 -4.26
CA LEU A 94 -13.76 4.92 -4.68
C LEU A 94 -12.75 3.78 -4.63
N SER A 95 -12.19 3.46 -5.80
CA SER A 95 -11.27 2.34 -5.98
C SER A 95 -9.88 2.77 -6.41
N ARG A 96 -9.75 3.97 -6.97
CA ARG A 96 -8.51 4.50 -7.52
C ARG A 96 -8.34 5.94 -7.06
N LEU A 97 -7.24 6.21 -6.39
CA LEU A 97 -6.86 7.53 -5.91
C LEU A 97 -5.42 7.83 -6.34
N ASP A 98 -5.24 8.95 -7.03
CA ASP A 98 -3.92 9.49 -7.36
C ASP A 98 -3.69 10.79 -6.59
N VAL A 99 -2.68 10.79 -5.72
CA VAL A 99 -2.19 11.95 -4.97
C VAL A 99 -0.67 12.09 -5.17
N SER A 100 -0.18 11.70 -6.35
CA SER A 100 1.23 11.85 -6.72
C SER A 100 1.62 13.32 -6.90
N LYS A 101 2.92 13.62 -6.81
CA LYS A 101 3.45 14.98 -7.00
C LYS A 101 2.79 16.01 -6.07
N CYS A 102 2.36 15.59 -4.88
CA CYS A 102 1.85 16.47 -3.85
C CYS A 102 3.00 16.79 -2.85
N GLN A 103 2.68 17.12 -1.60
CA GLN A 103 3.66 17.45 -0.55
C GLN A 103 3.41 16.60 0.71
N LEU A 104 2.93 15.35 0.52
CA LEU A 104 2.56 14.47 1.62
C LEU A 104 3.80 13.93 2.33
N ARG A 105 3.82 13.97 3.66
CA ARG A 105 4.86 13.35 4.51
C ARG A 105 4.50 11.97 5.07
N ARG A 106 3.21 11.64 5.01
CA ARG A 106 2.59 10.39 5.44
C ARG A 106 1.50 10.01 4.44
N ILE A 107 1.18 8.73 4.30
CA ILE A 107 0.09 8.31 3.42
C ILE A 107 -1.23 8.83 3.98
N TRP A 108 -1.46 8.64 5.28
CA TRP A 108 -2.67 9.11 5.96
C TRP A 108 -2.30 9.85 7.25
N SER A 109 -2.77 11.09 7.39
CA SER A 109 -2.61 11.82 8.65
C SER A 109 -3.51 11.29 9.76
N GLU A 110 -4.65 10.69 9.38
CA GLU A 110 -5.62 10.02 10.24
C GLU A 110 -6.26 8.86 9.48
N ALA A 111 -6.26 7.66 10.08
CA ALA A 111 -6.77 6.42 9.50
C ALA A 111 -7.70 5.65 10.46
N ARG A 112 -8.65 6.34 11.10
CA ARG A 112 -9.56 5.74 12.11
C ARG A 112 -10.55 4.73 11.55
N GLN A 113 -10.83 4.77 10.24
CA GLN A 113 -11.77 3.87 9.57
C GLN A 113 -11.18 3.38 8.24
N PRO A 114 -11.42 2.11 7.87
CA PRO A 114 -10.86 1.53 6.67
C PRO A 114 -11.57 1.99 5.39
N LEU A 115 -10.79 2.28 4.35
CA LEU A 115 -11.21 2.52 2.97
C LEU A 115 -11.50 1.19 2.27
N LYS A 116 -12.70 0.67 2.46
CA LYS A 116 -13.11 -0.71 2.09
C LYS A 116 -13.08 -1.05 0.59
N SER A 117 -12.92 -0.04 -0.27
CA SER A 117 -13.01 -0.20 -1.73
C SER A 117 -11.75 0.22 -2.47
N LEU A 118 -10.82 0.90 -1.80
CA LEU A 118 -9.61 1.42 -2.44
C LEU A 118 -8.70 0.23 -2.83
N ARG A 119 -8.38 0.15 -4.13
CA ARG A 119 -7.56 -0.90 -4.73
C ARG A 119 -6.24 -0.37 -5.27
N PHE A 120 -6.23 0.89 -5.71
CA PHE A 120 -5.07 1.55 -6.24
C PHE A 120 -4.86 2.89 -5.54
N LEU A 121 -3.63 3.11 -5.09
CA LEU A 121 -3.18 4.38 -4.55
C LEU A 121 -1.82 4.75 -5.16
N SER A 122 -1.72 5.95 -5.72
CA SER A 122 -0.42 6.54 -6.06
C SER A 122 -0.08 7.65 -5.08
N VAL A 123 1.05 7.51 -4.39
CA VAL A 123 1.71 8.54 -3.56
C VAL A 123 3.10 8.84 -4.11
N ARG A 124 3.34 8.54 -5.39
CA ARG A 124 4.61 8.80 -6.08
C ARG A 124 5.02 10.26 -5.98
N ALA A 125 6.32 10.54 -5.89
CA ALA A 125 6.85 11.91 -5.91
C ALA A 125 6.25 12.80 -4.80
N ASN A 126 6.22 12.29 -3.57
CA ASN A 126 5.85 13.03 -2.36
C ASN A 126 7.08 13.16 -1.43
N GLN A 127 6.87 13.42 -0.15
CA GLN A 127 7.89 13.60 0.89
C GLN A 127 7.77 12.52 1.98
N LEU A 128 7.35 11.31 1.61
CA LEU A 128 7.22 10.21 2.56
C LEU A 128 8.62 9.75 3.03
N GLU A 129 8.90 9.90 4.32
CA GLU A 129 10.11 9.34 4.96
C GLU A 129 9.90 7.89 5.43
N ARG A 130 8.65 7.53 5.73
CA ARG A 130 8.26 6.21 6.24
C ARG A 130 6.88 5.83 5.72
N ILE A 131 6.61 4.53 5.69
CA ILE A 131 5.29 3.96 5.44
C ILE A 131 5.06 2.97 6.57
N THR A 132 3.98 3.13 7.34
CA THR A 132 3.71 2.22 8.46
C THR A 132 2.66 1.17 8.11
N VAL A 133 2.70 0.02 8.78
CA VAL A 133 1.71 -1.05 8.61
C VAL A 133 0.30 -0.59 9.00
N GLU A 134 0.18 0.32 9.95
CA GLU A 134 -1.10 0.93 10.37
C GLU A 134 -1.74 1.73 9.23
N GLU A 135 -0.93 2.51 8.49
CA GLU A 135 -1.40 3.26 7.32
C GLU A 135 -1.85 2.31 6.21
N LEU A 136 -1.14 1.21 6.01
CA LEU A 136 -1.48 0.19 5.02
C LEU A 136 -2.76 -0.57 5.38
N LYS A 137 -2.97 -0.88 6.66
CA LYS A 137 -4.20 -1.51 7.19
C LYS A 137 -5.46 -0.66 6.97
N ALA A 138 -5.31 0.65 6.76
CA ALA A 138 -6.42 1.52 6.39
C ALA A 138 -7.04 1.13 5.03
N MET A 139 -6.32 0.40 4.17
CA MET A 139 -6.74 0.04 2.82
C MET A 139 -6.72 -1.49 2.65
N PRO A 140 -7.66 -2.23 3.27
CA PRO A 140 -7.61 -3.69 3.35
C PRO A 140 -7.79 -4.42 2.01
N LYS A 141 -8.20 -3.72 0.93
CA LYS A 141 -8.34 -4.27 -0.42
C LYS A 141 -7.31 -3.71 -1.41
N LEU A 142 -6.26 -3.07 -0.90
CA LEU A 142 -5.22 -2.51 -1.75
C LEU A 142 -4.61 -3.63 -2.60
N SER A 143 -4.56 -3.40 -3.90
CA SER A 143 -3.99 -4.31 -4.89
C SER A 143 -2.71 -3.72 -5.49
N SER A 144 -2.61 -2.39 -5.53
CA SER A 144 -1.43 -1.70 -6.01
C SER A 144 -1.18 -0.38 -5.27
N LEU A 145 0.10 -0.11 -4.97
CA LEU A 145 0.59 1.10 -4.31
C LEU A 145 1.83 1.61 -5.03
N ASP A 146 1.78 2.78 -5.63
CA ASP A 146 2.99 3.44 -6.14
C ASP A 146 3.53 4.41 -5.08
N ALA A 147 4.64 4.02 -4.45
CA ALA A 147 5.36 4.83 -3.45
C ALA A 147 6.73 5.32 -3.95
N SER A 148 7.00 5.19 -5.25
CA SER A 148 8.28 5.58 -5.84
C SER A 148 8.55 7.09 -5.73
N GLN A 149 9.82 7.50 -5.86
CA GLN A 149 10.22 8.91 -5.77
C GLN A 149 9.82 9.57 -4.44
N ASN A 150 10.00 8.88 -3.32
CA ASN A 150 9.87 9.44 -1.98
C ASN A 150 11.20 9.29 -1.24
N PRO A 151 11.55 10.20 -0.31
CA PRO A 151 12.76 10.12 0.51
C PRO A 151 12.60 9.11 1.65
N LEU A 152 12.20 7.88 1.33
CA LEU A 152 11.98 6.81 2.30
C LEU A 152 13.30 6.43 2.98
N VAL A 153 13.26 6.17 4.28
CA VAL A 153 14.41 5.73 5.06
C VAL A 153 14.41 4.21 5.15
N CYS A 154 15.59 3.58 5.00
CA CYS A 154 15.74 2.14 5.19
C CYS A 154 15.84 1.80 6.67
N ASP A 155 14.71 1.60 7.33
CA ASP A 155 14.62 1.19 8.73
C ASP A 155 13.76 -0.08 8.92
N ASN A 156 13.52 -0.47 10.17
CA ASN A 156 12.68 -1.61 10.48
C ASN A 156 11.22 -1.39 10.03
N GLU A 157 10.71 -0.16 10.10
CA GLU A 157 9.33 0.15 9.68
C GLU A 157 9.16 -0.02 8.17
N PHE A 158 10.14 0.44 7.38
CA PHE A 158 10.16 0.21 5.93
C PHE A 158 10.18 -1.29 5.60
N ASN A 159 11.01 -2.08 6.29
CA ASN A 159 11.08 -3.52 6.09
C ASN A 159 9.74 -4.22 6.43
N ASP A 160 9.11 -3.84 7.54
CA ASP A 160 7.81 -4.35 7.95
C ASP A 160 6.71 -4.00 6.93
N ALA A 161 6.73 -2.77 6.40
CA ALA A 161 5.81 -2.34 5.35
C ALA A 161 6.01 -3.13 4.06
N MET A 162 7.25 -3.36 3.62
CA MET A 162 7.55 -4.18 2.43
C MET A 162 7.10 -5.64 2.62
N GLN A 163 7.30 -6.21 3.82
CA GLN A 163 6.82 -7.56 4.13
C GLN A 163 5.29 -7.62 4.13
N TRP A 164 4.61 -6.61 4.69
CA TRP A 164 3.16 -6.50 4.65
C TRP A 164 2.64 -6.46 3.20
N LEU A 165 3.18 -5.58 2.37
CA LEU A 165 2.79 -5.42 0.98
C LEU A 165 2.94 -6.71 0.17
N ASN A 166 4.08 -7.40 0.35
CA ASN A 166 4.34 -8.66 -0.33
C ASN A 166 3.42 -9.80 0.14
N SER A 167 3.16 -9.90 1.45
CA SER A 167 2.27 -10.92 2.02
C SER A 167 0.80 -10.74 1.64
N HIS A 168 0.39 -9.51 1.33
CA HIS A 168 -0.96 -9.17 0.90
C HIS A 168 -1.11 -9.11 -0.63
N GLY A 169 -0.06 -9.45 -1.38
CA GLY A 169 -0.09 -9.48 -2.85
C GLY A 169 -0.25 -8.11 -3.50
N VAL A 170 0.11 -7.04 -2.80
CA VAL A 170 0.08 -5.67 -3.34
C VAL A 170 1.24 -5.51 -4.32
N THR A 171 1.01 -4.85 -5.46
CA THR A 171 2.07 -4.57 -6.46
C THR A 171 2.48 -3.10 -6.46
N PRO A 172 3.77 -2.78 -6.67
CA PRO A 172 4.28 -1.40 -6.65
C PRO A 172 3.84 -0.56 -7.87
N ILE A 173 3.45 -1.22 -8.95
CA ILE A 173 2.90 -0.60 -10.15
C ILE A 173 1.60 -1.31 -10.48
N GLU A 174 0.63 -0.54 -10.97
CA GLU A 174 -0.46 -1.12 -11.73
C GLU A 174 0.06 -1.42 -13.12
N THR A 175 -0.02 -2.68 -13.55
CA THR A 175 0.28 -3.07 -14.93
C THR A 175 -0.64 -2.29 -15.89
N LEU A 176 -0.14 -1.13 -16.35
CA LEU A 176 -0.57 -0.26 -17.44
C LEU A 176 -1.99 -0.56 -17.99
N ARG A 177 -3.01 0.25 -17.62
CA ARG A 177 -4.12 0.57 -18.56
C ARG A 177 -5.21 1.59 -18.17
N TYR A 178 -5.41 2.06 -16.92
CA TYR A 178 -6.73 2.64 -16.59
C TYR A 178 -6.82 4.00 -15.90
N ILE A 179 -5.71 4.70 -15.65
CA ILE A 179 -5.78 6.09 -15.15
C ILE A 179 -6.02 7.07 -16.32
N SER A 180 -5.45 6.79 -17.50
CA SER A 180 -5.41 7.69 -18.66
C SER A 180 -6.65 7.69 -19.58
N ASN A 181 -7.77 7.10 -19.16
CA ASN A 181 -9.02 7.19 -19.95
C ASN A 181 -9.79 8.50 -19.71
N LEU A 182 -9.29 9.36 -18.82
CA LEU A 182 -9.64 10.78 -18.80
C LEU A 182 -8.77 11.46 -19.86
N GLY A 183 -9.36 11.75 -21.02
CA GLY A 183 -8.64 12.06 -22.25
C GLY A 183 -7.57 13.15 -22.14
N GLY A 184 -6.44 12.94 -22.82
CA GLY A 184 -5.44 13.97 -23.07
C GLY A 184 -4.00 13.47 -22.97
N THR A 185 -3.46 13.02 -24.10
CA THR A 185 -2.05 12.90 -24.48
C THR A 185 -1.01 13.41 -23.47
N GLY A 186 -0.21 12.49 -22.94
CA GLY A 186 1.01 12.79 -22.20
C GLY A 186 1.63 11.49 -21.72
N GLU A 187 2.65 11.04 -22.43
CA GLU A 187 3.44 9.86 -22.14
C GLU A 187 3.75 9.76 -20.64
N TYR A 188 3.10 8.82 -19.95
CA TYR A 188 3.71 8.25 -18.75
C TYR A 188 4.87 7.41 -19.25
N VAL A 189 6.03 8.08 -19.28
CA VAL A 189 7.35 7.52 -19.56
C VAL A 189 7.40 6.10 -19.01
N GLN A 190 7.72 5.15 -19.88
CA GLN A 190 8.28 3.84 -19.51
C GLN A 190 9.63 4.12 -18.83
N ASP A 191 9.56 4.69 -17.63
CA ASP A 191 10.70 4.76 -16.74
C ASP A 191 10.91 3.32 -16.28
N GLU A 192 12.17 2.91 -16.19
CA GLU A 192 12.59 1.59 -15.70
C GLU A 192 12.25 1.45 -14.20
N GLY A 193 10.95 1.44 -13.92
CA GLY A 193 10.36 1.71 -12.62
C GLY A 193 10.25 0.46 -11.77
N VAL A 194 10.06 0.68 -10.47
CA VAL A 194 9.84 -0.35 -9.45
C VAL A 194 8.76 -1.34 -9.93
N THR A 195 9.19 -2.50 -10.44
CA THR A 195 8.27 -3.56 -10.89
C THR A 195 7.91 -4.50 -9.75
N GLN A 196 8.80 -4.60 -8.77
CA GLN A 196 8.65 -5.39 -7.56
C GLN A 196 9.07 -4.57 -6.33
N TRP A 197 8.54 -4.89 -5.15
CA TRP A 197 8.96 -4.23 -3.91
C TRP A 197 10.45 -4.37 -3.61
N LYS A 198 11.11 -5.40 -4.15
CA LYS A 198 12.56 -5.55 -4.10
C LYS A 198 13.31 -4.44 -4.84
N ASP A 199 12.74 -3.91 -5.91
CA ASP A 199 13.35 -2.81 -6.67
C ASP A 199 13.32 -1.53 -5.85
N LEU A 200 12.18 -1.26 -5.18
CA LEU A 200 12.07 -0.12 -4.26
C LEU A 200 13.00 -0.30 -3.06
N ALA A 201 13.05 -1.48 -2.46
CA ALA A 201 13.96 -1.78 -1.36
C ALA A 201 15.41 -1.58 -1.76
N ARG A 202 15.80 -1.96 -2.98
CA ARG A 202 17.12 -1.66 -3.52
C ARG A 202 17.33 -0.15 -3.60
N ILE A 203 16.41 0.61 -4.17
CA ILE A 203 16.56 2.08 -4.28
C ILE A 203 16.70 2.74 -2.90
N VAL A 204 15.91 2.30 -1.92
CA VAL A 204 15.86 2.91 -0.58
C VAL A 204 17.03 2.49 0.31
N CYS A 205 17.52 1.25 0.20
CA CYS A 205 18.50 0.67 1.12
C CYS A 205 19.92 0.53 0.56
N SER A 206 20.20 0.93 -0.70
CA SER A 206 21.48 0.58 -1.34
C SER A 206 22.65 1.55 -1.15
N ASP A 207 22.58 2.58 -0.31
CA ASP A 207 23.71 3.53 -0.15
C ASP A 207 24.14 3.85 1.30
N GLU A 208 23.72 3.08 2.30
CA GLU A 208 24.36 3.10 3.62
C GLU A 208 24.70 1.67 4.04
N HIS A 209 25.98 1.46 4.35
CA HIS A 209 26.70 0.23 4.69
C HIS A 209 25.90 -1.03 5.08
N ASP A 210 26.47 -2.15 4.62
CA ASP A 210 26.17 -3.56 4.91
C ASP A 210 25.17 -4.24 3.97
N GLY A 211 25.70 -5.28 3.32
CA GLY A 211 24.93 -6.21 2.50
C GLY A 211 23.77 -6.85 3.28
N PRO A 212 22.90 -7.59 2.58
CA PRO A 212 21.66 -8.10 3.13
C PRO A 212 21.91 -8.85 4.44
N PRO A 213 21.13 -8.59 5.52
CA PRO A 213 21.33 -9.26 6.79
C PRO A 213 21.26 -10.78 6.61
N SER A 214 22.24 -11.48 7.20
CA SER A 214 22.32 -12.94 7.20
C SER A 214 20.97 -13.55 7.54
N ARG A 215 20.47 -14.41 6.64
CA ARG A 215 19.19 -15.11 6.79
C ARG A 215 19.21 -15.92 8.09
N LEU A 216 18.52 -15.43 9.13
CA LEU A 216 18.28 -16.23 10.33
C LEU A 216 17.56 -17.53 9.92
N PRO A 217 18.01 -18.70 10.41
CA PRO A 217 17.44 -19.98 10.01
C PRO A 217 15.96 -20.02 10.38
N LYS A 218 15.10 -20.33 9.40
CA LYS A 218 13.68 -20.59 9.63
C LYS A 218 13.56 -21.72 10.67
N LYS A 219 12.99 -21.43 11.85
CA LYS A 219 12.55 -22.50 12.77
C LYS A 219 11.57 -23.38 12.01
N ARG A 220 11.93 -24.66 11.84
CA ARG A 220 11.01 -25.66 11.27
C ARG A 220 9.77 -25.75 12.17
N PRO A 221 8.56 -25.89 11.62
CA PRO A 221 7.40 -26.21 12.45
C PRO A 221 7.64 -27.55 13.17
N PRO A 222 7.12 -27.71 14.40
CA PRO A 222 7.29 -28.95 15.15
C PRO A 222 6.63 -30.11 14.39
N VAL A 223 7.38 -31.19 14.22
CA VAL A 223 6.88 -32.45 13.69
C VAL A 223 5.92 -33.04 14.71
N ILE A 224 4.64 -33.13 14.37
CA ILE A 224 3.67 -33.90 15.15
C ILE A 224 3.92 -35.37 14.83
N MET A 225 4.50 -36.12 15.77
CA MET A 225 4.59 -37.57 15.66
C MET A 225 3.29 -38.22 16.14
N PRO A 226 2.77 -39.24 15.43
CA PRO A 226 1.63 -40.01 15.90
C PRO A 226 2.03 -40.79 17.16
N LYS A 227 1.19 -40.73 18.20
CA LYS A 227 1.35 -41.57 19.39
C LYS A 227 1.05 -43.02 19.00
N TYR A 228 2.04 -43.89 19.14
CA TYR A 228 1.84 -45.34 19.17
C TYR A 228 1.68 -45.78 20.63
N ASP A 229 0.56 -46.45 20.91
CA ASP A 229 0.33 -47.18 22.16
C ASP A 229 1.24 -48.41 22.19
N LEU A 230 2.10 -48.50 23.20
CA LEU A 230 2.94 -49.66 23.48
C LEU A 230 2.25 -50.51 24.55
N ASN A 231 1.29 -51.31 24.11
CA ASN A 231 0.77 -52.46 24.84
C ASN A 231 0.38 -53.53 23.82
N GLU A 232 1.37 -54.16 23.20
CA GLU A 232 1.23 -55.53 22.68
C GLU A 232 2.61 -56.07 22.26
N VAL A 233 2.78 -57.38 22.50
CA VAL A 233 3.88 -58.27 22.10
C VAL A 233 5.06 -58.40 23.08
N ILE A 234 4.83 -59.28 24.06
CA ILE A 234 5.80 -60.22 24.62
C ILE A 234 5.91 -61.38 23.61
N ASP A 235 7.11 -61.71 23.10
CA ASP A 235 7.69 -63.07 23.22
C ASP A 235 9.10 -63.18 22.60
N ASP A 236 9.94 -63.89 23.35
CA ASP A 236 11.06 -64.77 23.00
C ASP A 236 12.39 -64.31 22.34
N GLN A 237 13.44 -64.48 23.16
CA GLN A 237 14.75 -65.13 22.93
C GLN A 237 15.69 -64.62 21.82
N GLU A 238 16.88 -64.12 22.18
CA GLU A 238 18.14 -64.90 22.33
C GLU A 238 19.38 -64.00 22.63
N ASN A 239 20.38 -64.62 23.27
CA ASN A 239 21.63 -64.08 23.83
C ASN A 239 22.52 -63.24 22.89
N SER A 240 23.21 -62.23 23.45
CA SER A 240 24.68 -62.21 23.43
C SER A 240 25.25 -61.27 24.50
N GLU A 241 26.13 -61.85 25.32
CA GLU A 241 26.85 -61.23 26.42
C GLU A 241 27.96 -60.31 25.89
N LEU A 242 28.02 -59.07 26.38
CA LEU A 242 29.28 -58.34 26.52
C LEU A 242 29.30 -57.75 27.94
N SER A 243 30.25 -58.21 28.74
CA SER A 243 30.37 -58.00 30.18
C SER A 243 30.75 -56.56 30.54
N LYS A 244 30.19 -56.07 31.65
CA LYS A 244 30.41 -54.74 32.25
C LYS A 244 31.88 -54.37 32.52
N GLU A 245 32.80 -55.31 32.46
CA GLU A 245 34.23 -55.11 32.75
C GLU A 245 34.96 -54.32 31.64
N ASP A 246 34.46 -54.32 30.40
CA ASP A 246 35.05 -53.52 29.30
C ASP A 246 34.68 -52.03 29.38
N LEU A 247 33.54 -51.70 30.03
CA LEU A 247 33.07 -50.31 30.13
C LEU A 247 33.83 -49.51 31.21
N GLU A 248 34.37 -50.19 32.23
CA GLU A 248 35.08 -49.52 33.33
C GLU A 248 36.56 -49.22 33.00
N ALA A 249 37.16 -49.90 32.02
CA ALA A 249 38.52 -49.63 31.55
C ALA A 249 38.64 -48.37 30.68
N ASP A 250 37.60 -48.02 29.91
CA ASP A 250 37.60 -46.84 29.05
C ASP A 250 37.30 -45.54 29.81
N ILE A 251 36.56 -45.61 30.93
CA ILE A 251 36.27 -44.45 31.79
C ILE A 251 37.53 -44.00 32.56
N ALA A 252 38.47 -44.92 32.86
CA ALA A 252 39.72 -44.59 33.55
C ALA A 252 40.74 -43.85 32.66
N LYS A 253 40.66 -43.97 31.33
CA LYS A 253 41.57 -43.27 30.39
C LYS A 253 41.20 -41.81 30.14
N ILE A 254 39.96 -41.41 30.40
CA ILE A 254 39.48 -40.04 30.13
C ILE A 254 39.88 -39.05 31.24
N ASN A 255 40.15 -39.53 32.46
CA ASN A 255 40.40 -38.67 33.63
C ASN A 255 41.88 -38.39 33.94
N SER A 256 42.82 -38.65 33.01
CA SER A 256 44.26 -38.40 33.23
C SER A 256 45.01 -37.69 32.08
N ALA A 257 44.30 -36.92 31.24
CA ALA A 257 44.92 -36.03 30.25
C ALA A 257 44.57 -34.56 30.51
#